data_AF-A0A7X9BEG7-F1
#
_entry.id   AF-A0A7X9BEG7-F1
#
_cell.length_a   1.000
_cell.length_b   1.000
_cell.length_c   1.000
_cell.angle_alpha   90.00
_cell.angle_beta   90.00
_cell.angle_gamma   90.00
#
_symmetry.space_group_name_H-M   'P 1'
#
loop_
_entity.id
_entity.type
_entity.pdbx_description
1 polymer ?
#
loop_
_entity_poly.entity_id
_entity_poly.type
_entity_poly.pdbx_seq_one_letter_code
_entity_poly.pdbx_strand_id
1 'polypeptide(L)' 'MEHRHGGWEKVVHLDKGNQLNFCFKDGSDHWDNNNGSNWAYKISG' A
#
# COMPACT_ATOMS: atom_id res chain seq x y z
N MET A 1 -5.11 4.26 -7.04
CA MET A 1 -6.05 3.17 -6.72
C MET A 1 -7.24 3.28 -7.65
N GLU A 2 -7.90 2.17 -7.96
CA GLU A 2 -9.11 2.11 -8.77
C GLU A 2 -10.31 1.88 -7.86
N HIS A 3 -11.39 2.64 -8.07
CA HIS A 3 -12.62 2.51 -7.29
C HIS A 3 -13.43 1.29 -7.73
N ARG A 4 -13.86 0.49 -6.76
CA ARG A 4 -14.53 -0.80 -6.93
C ARG A 4 -15.61 -0.92 -5.85
N HIS A 5 -16.53 -1.89 -5.98
CA HIS A 5 -17.69 -2.00 -5.07
C HIS A 5 -17.29 -2.13 -3.58
N GLY A 6 -16.16 -2.78 -3.28
CA GLY A 6 -15.66 -2.97 -1.91
C GLY A 6 -14.66 -1.91 -1.43
N GLY A 7 -14.39 -0.87 -2.22
CA GLY A 7 -13.41 0.15 -1.88
C GLY A 7 -12.42 0.43 -3.01
N TRP A 8 -11.15 0.60 -2.65
CA TRP A 8 -10.08 1.01 -3.56
C TRP A 8 -9.05 -0.09 -3.73
N GLU A 9 -8.67 -0.38 -4.97
CA GLU A 9 -7.77 -1.49 -5.30
C GLU A 9 -6.57 -1.02 -6.14
N LYS A 10 -5.43 -1.71 -6.05
CA LYS A 10 -4.35 -1.59 -7.03
C LYS A 10 -3.53 -2.88 -7.08
N VAL A 11 -3.24 -3.34 -8.29
CA VAL A 11 -2.27 -4.41 -8.52
C VAL A 11 -0.87 -3.84 -8.56
N VAL A 12 0.03 -4.40 -7.75
CA VAL A 12 1.45 -4.08 -7.72
C VAL A 12 2.23 -5.36 -7.95
N HIS A 13 3.15 -5.33 -8.92
CA HIS A 13 4.05 -6.45 -9.18
C HIS A 13 5.32 -6.27 -8.34
N LEU A 14 5.76 -7.33 -7.65
CA LEU A 14 7.04 -7.34 -6.93
C LEU A 14 8.04 -8.16 -7.76
N ASP A 15 9.02 -7.48 -8.35
CA ASP A 15 10.05 -8.15 -9.15
C ASP A 15 10.98 -9.03 -8.30
N LYS A 16 11.26 -8.61 -7.05
CA LYS A 16 12.17 -9.29 -6.12
C LYS A 16 11.72 -9.09 -4.66
N GLY A 17 12.10 -10.04 -3.81
CA GLY A 17 11.78 -10.02 -2.39
C GLY A 17 10.39 -10.56 -2.09
N ASN A 18 10.04 -10.60 -0.81
CA ASN A 18 8.77 -11.14 -0.32
C ASN A 18 8.08 -10.17 0.65
N GLN A 19 8.34 -8.87 0.53
CA GLN A 19 7.73 -7.85 1.37
C GLN A 19 7.43 -6.60 0.56
N LEU A 20 6.21 -6.11 0.68
CA LEU A 20 5.78 -4.82 0.17
C LEU A 20 5.82 -3.79 1.31
N ASN A 21 6.56 -2.71 1.13
CA ASN A 21 6.54 -1.55 2.02
C ASN A 21 5.74 -0.43 1.33
N PHE A 22 4.67 0.06 1.96
CA PHE A 22 3.74 1.01 1.34
C PHE A 22 3.08 1.93 2.37
N CYS A 23 2.47 3.01 1.88
CA CYS A 23 1.64 3.93 2.66
C CYS A 23 0.54 4.50 1.76
N PHE A 24 -0.47 5.12 2.37
CA PHE A 24 -1.55 5.80 1.65
C PHE A 24 -1.39 7.31 1.76
N LYS A 25 -1.72 8.01 0.68
CA LYS A 25 -1.72 9.47 0.60
C LYS A 25 -3.02 9.94 -0.03
N ASP A 26 -3.64 10.98 0.53
CA ASP A 26 -4.73 11.68 -0.12
C ASP A 26 -4.23 12.82 -1.05
N GLY A 27 -5.17 13.48 -1.72
CA GLY A 27 -4.88 14.64 -2.59
C GLY A 27 -4.56 15.93 -1.82
N SER A 28 -4.72 15.94 -0.50
CA SER A 28 -4.60 17.10 0.38
C SER A 28 -3.34 17.07 1.26
N ASP A 29 -2.37 16.22 0.89
CA ASP A 29 -1.08 16.06 1.57
C ASP A 29 -1.12 15.40 2.95
N HIS A 30 -2.19 14.67 3.27
CA HIS A 30 -2.21 13.79 4.44
C HIS A 30 -1.69 12.40 4.10
N TRP A 31 -0.91 11.84 5.02
CA TRP A 31 -0.31 10.52 4.90
C TRP A 31 -0.81 9.60 5.99
N ASP A 32 -1.29 8.42 5.60
CA ASP A 32 -1.34 7.25 6.47
C ASP A 32 -0.07 6.42 6.21
N ASN A 33 0.97 6.79 6.94
CA ASN A 33 2.30 6.19 6.86
C ASN A 33 2.71 5.52 8.17
N ASN A 34 1.75 5.07 8.99
CA ASN A 34 2.04 4.42 10.28
C ASN A 34 3.04 5.22 11.14
N ASN A 35 2.76 6.50 11.36
CA ASN A 35 3.61 7.42 12.11
C ASN A 35 5.06 7.46 11.58
N GLY A 36 5.23 7.50 10.26
CA GLY A 36 6.52 7.53 9.57
C GLY A 36 7.22 6.18 9.37
N SER A 37 6.65 5.06 9.84
CA SER A 37 7.24 3.73 9.69
C SER A 37 6.79 2.97 8.43
N ASN A 38 5.77 3.49 7.74
CA ASN A 38 5.01 2.81 6.69
C ASN A 38 4.40 1.48 7.13
N TRP A 39 3.62 0.89 6.22
CA TRP A 39 3.04 -0.43 6.37
C TRP A 39 3.91 -1.46 5.65
N ALA A 40 4.12 -2.62 6.28
CA ALA A 40 4.87 -3.73 5.69
C ALA A 40 3.94 -4.94 5.57
N TYR A 41 3.76 -5.43 4.34
CA TYR A 41 3.04 -6.67 4.06
C TYR A 41 4.02 -7.73 3.57
N LYS A 42 4.18 -8.80 4.35
CA LYS A 42 5.04 -9.93 4.00
C LYS A 42 4.24 -10.98 3.25
N ILE A 43 4.77 -11.40 2.11
CA ILE A 43 4.24 -12.45 1.26
C ILE A 43 4.91 -13.77 1.70
N SER A 44 4.15 -14.62 2.37
CA SER A 44 4.56 -16.00 2.68
C SER A 44 3.71 -16.97 1.88
N GLY A 45 4.36 -17.99 1.31
CA GLY A 45 3.71 -19.14 0.67
C GLY A 45 3.38 -20.24 1.66
#